data_AF-A0A3C0XQ49-F1
#
_entry.id   AF-A0A3C0XQ49-F1
#
_cell.length_a   1.000
_cell.length_b   1.000
_cell.length_c   1.000
_cell.angle_alpha   90.00
_cell.angle_beta   90.00
_cell.angle_gamma   90.00
#
_symmetry.space_group_name_H-M   'P 1'
#
loop_
_entity.id
_entity.type
_entity.pdbx_description
1 polymer ?
#
loop_
_entity_poly.entity_id
_entity_poly.type
_entity_poly.pdbx_seq_one_letter_code
_entity_poly.pdbx_strand_id
1 'polypeptide(L)'
;MDIAARITSKGQITIPKSVREALKLTEGDQVVFRVIEGERAILARTPDLLELAGSVPVPAAVRGLPWEEIRRRAWAAQLRG
;
A
#
# COMPACT_ATOMS: atom_id res chain seq x y z
N MET A 1 0.09 22.68 -3.91
CA MET A 1 0.37 23.25 -2.58
C MET A 1 1.82 22.96 -2.31
N ASP A 2 2.62 24.00 -2.14
CA ASP A 2 4.06 23.85 -1.99
C ASP A 2 4.40 24.12 -0.53
N ILE A 3 4.94 23.12 0.16
CA ILE A 3 5.33 23.21 1.57
C ILE A 3 6.78 22.75 1.68
N ALA A 4 7.60 23.59 2.29
CA ALA A 4 8.99 23.26 2.57
C ALA A 4 9.12 22.47 3.88
N ALA A 5 10.02 21.49 3.89
CA ALA A 5 10.48 20.80 5.09
C ALA A 5 12.00 20.66 5.00
N ARG A 6 12.68 20.59 6.16
CA ARG A 6 14.14 20.50 6.24
C ARG A 6 14.57 19.14 6.75
N ILE A 7 15.64 18.61 6.17
CA ILE A 7 16.31 17.40 6.67
C ILE A 7 17.11 17.79 7.92
N THR A 8 16.91 17.06 9.02
CA THR A 8 17.66 17.25 10.27
C THR A 8 19.09 16.72 10.14
N SER A 9 19.96 17.03 11.11
CA SER A 9 21.32 16.48 11.14
C SER A 9 21.38 14.95 11.18
N LYS A 10 20.30 14.29 11.62
CA LYS A 10 20.17 12.83 11.66
C LYS A 10 19.55 12.26 10.38
N GLY A 11 19.34 13.05 9.34
CA GLY A 11 18.76 12.61 8.08
C GLY A 11 17.23 12.44 8.11
N GLN A 12 16.55 12.89 9.17
CA GLN A 12 15.09 12.78 9.27
C GLN A 12 14.41 13.96 8.57
N ILE A 13 13.26 13.71 7.94
CA ILE A 13 12.36 14.75 7.45
C ILE A 13 11.02 14.61 8.18
N THR A 14 10.48 15.72 8.67
CA THR A 14 9.16 15.73 9.30
C THR A 14 8.10 16.04 8.24
N ILE A 15 7.07 15.20 8.13
CA ILE A 15 5.92 15.46 7.25
C ILE A 15 5.06 16.55 7.92
N PRO A 16 4.91 17.76 7.32
CA PRO A 16 4.13 18.84 7.91
C PRO A 16 2.65 18.46 8.09
N LYS A 17 1.97 19.07 9.06
CA LYS A 17 0.58 18.71 9.44
C LYS A 17 -0.38 18.68 8.24
N SER A 18 -0.37 19.72 7.41
CA SER A 18 -1.21 19.83 6.22
C SER A 18 -0.94 18.72 5.18
N VAL A 19 0.31 18.27 5.05
CA VAL A 19 0.65 17.14 4.17
C VAL A 19 0.15 15.83 4.76
N ARG A 20 0.27 15.62 6.09
CA ARG A 20 -0.28 14.43 6.76
C ARG A 20 -1.79 14.33 6.57
N GLU A 21 -2.51 15.43 6.75
CA GLU A 21 -3.96 15.50 6.57
C GLU A 21 -4.36 15.19 5.12
N ALA A 22 -3.67 15.78 4.13
CA ALA A 22 -3.92 15.53 2.71
C ALA A 22 -3.69 14.05 2.32
N LEU A 23 -2.70 13.40 2.94
CA LEU A 23 -2.37 11.99 2.71
C LEU A 23 -3.10 11.02 3.65
N LYS A 24 -3.95 11.53 4.57
CA LYS A 24 -4.64 10.74 5.60
C LYS A 24 -3.70 9.86 6.42
N LEU A 25 -2.54 10.41 6.78
CA LEU A 25 -1.53 9.75 7.60
C LEU A 25 -1.82 9.98 9.09
N THR A 26 -1.80 8.91 9.86
CA THR A 26 -1.92 8.93 11.32
C THR A 26 -0.65 8.41 12.00
N GLU A 27 -0.56 8.60 13.33
CA GLU A 27 0.52 8.00 14.10
C GLU A 27 0.50 6.46 13.94
N GLY A 28 1.68 5.86 13.78
CA GLY A 28 1.82 4.42 13.55
C GLY A 28 1.74 3.99 12.08
N ASP A 29 1.31 4.86 11.15
CA ASP A 29 1.29 4.53 9.73
C ASP A 29 2.69 4.25 9.20
N GLN A 30 2.82 3.18 8.43
CA GLN A 30 4.00 2.92 7.62
C GLN A 30 3.87 3.60 6.27
N VAL A 31 4.98 4.16 5.79
CA VAL A 31 5.06 4.83 4.50
C VAL A 31 6.23 4.30 3.70
N VAL A 32 6.09 4.30 2.38
CA VAL A 32 7.15 3.91 1.45
C VAL A 32 7.50 5.08 0.55
N PHE A 33 8.80 5.27 0.33
CA PHE A 33 9.32 6.19 -0.67
C PHE A 33 9.63 5.42 -1.95
N ARG A 34 9.03 5.83 -3.07
CA ARG A 34 9.37 5.32 -4.40
C ARG A 34 10.16 6.38 -5.14
N VAL A 35 11.42 6.12 -5.39
CA VAL A 35 12.30 7.04 -6.12
C VAL A 35 12.07 6.89 -7.62
N ILE A 36 11.84 8.01 -8.30
CA ILE A 36 11.64 8.11 -9.75
C ILE A 36 12.75 9.02 -10.27
N GLU A 37 13.55 8.51 -11.21
CA GLU A 37 14.58 9.27 -11.91
C GLU A 37 15.63 9.94 -11.00
N GLY A 38 15.80 9.45 -9.77
CA GLY A 38 16.84 9.91 -8.83
C GLY A 38 16.59 11.27 -8.16
N GLU A 39 15.73 12.12 -8.72
CA GLU A 39 15.47 13.47 -8.21
C GLU A 39 14.10 13.62 -7.56
N ARG A 40 13.19 12.66 -7.80
CA ARG A 40 11.81 12.73 -7.30
C ARG A 40 11.49 11.48 -6.49
N ALA A 41 10.72 11.65 -5.43
CA ALA A 41 10.17 10.53 -4.67
C ALA A 41 8.66 10.70 -4.49
N ILE A 42 7.93 9.60 -4.62
CA ILE A 42 6.51 9.52 -4.24
C ILE A 42 6.44 8.87 -2.86
N LEU A 43 5.77 9.55 -1.94
CA LEU A 43 5.41 8.99 -0.64
C LEU A 43 4.02 8.38 -0.71
N ALA A 44 3.89 7.13 -0.26
CA ALA A 44 2.60 6.45 -0.15
C ALA A 44 2.43 5.81 1.22
N ARG A 45 1.22 5.86 1.77
CA ARG A 45 0.81 5.06 2.92
C ARG A 45 0.76 3.59 2.51
N THR A 46 1.29 2.73 3.36
CA THR A 46 1.09 1.28 3.26
C THR A 46 -0.09 0.94 4.17
N PRO A 47 -1.25 0.55 3.61
CA PRO A 47 -2.37 0.08 4.42
C PRO A 47 -1.98 -1.20 5.16
N ASP A 48 -2.57 -1.41 6.32
CA ASP A 48 -2.42 -2.68 7.04
C ASP A 48 -3.04 -3.81 6.21
N LEU A 49 -2.48 -5.03 6.30
CA LEU A 49 -2.97 -6.17 5.53
C LEU A 49 -4.46 -6.44 5.80
N LEU A 50 -4.92 -6.27 7.03
CA LEU A 50 -6.31 -6.47 7.40
C LEU A 50 -7.22 -5.33 6.91
N GLU A 51 -6.71 -4.10 6.76
CA GLU A 51 -7.43 -3.01 6.11
C GLU A 51 -7.73 -3.31 4.62
N LEU A 52 -6.94 -4.18 4.00
CA LEU A 52 -7.15 -4.62 2.61
C LEU A 52 -8.17 -5.76 2.47
N ALA A 53 -8.73 -6.29 3.56
CA ALA A 53 -9.71 -7.36 3.50
C ALA A 53 -10.91 -6.96 2.63
N GLY A 54 -11.19 -7.74 1.58
CA GLY A 54 -12.28 -7.47 0.63
C GLY A 54 -11.96 -6.44 -0.47
N SER A 55 -10.73 -5.93 -0.54
CA SER A 55 -10.30 -5.01 -1.61
C SER A 55 -10.23 -5.66 -3.00
N VAL A 56 -10.12 -6.99 -3.05
CA VAL A 56 -10.10 -7.76 -4.31
C VAL A 56 -11.48 -8.39 -4.52
N PRO A 57 -12.13 -8.16 -5.69
CA PRO A 57 -13.43 -8.74 -5.97
C PRO A 57 -13.35 -10.26 -6.08
N VAL A 58 -14.32 -10.95 -5.47
CA VAL A 58 -14.43 -12.42 -5.56
C VAL A 58 -15.11 -12.80 -6.88
N PRO A 59 -14.45 -13.57 -7.77
CA PRO A 59 -15.05 -14.01 -9.03
C PRO A 59 -16.30 -14.85 -8.80
N ALA A 60 -17.32 -14.67 -9.64
CA ALA A 60 -18.58 -15.41 -9.53
C ALA A 60 -18.38 -16.93 -9.61
N ALA A 61 -17.43 -17.39 -10.44
CA ALA A 61 -17.13 -18.81 -10.65
C ALA A 61 -16.63 -19.56 -9.39
N VAL A 62 -16.18 -18.84 -8.37
CA VAL A 62 -15.67 -19.43 -7.11
C VAL A 62 -16.50 -19.05 -5.88
N ARG A 63 -17.57 -18.28 -6.07
CA ARG A 63 -18.43 -17.82 -4.97
C ARG A 63 -19.12 -19.02 -4.31
N GLY A 64 -18.98 -19.13 -2.99
CA GLY A 64 -19.59 -20.22 -2.20
C GLY A 64 -18.83 -21.55 -2.25
N LEU A 65 -17.70 -21.64 -2.97
CA LEU A 65 -16.86 -22.83 -2.93
C LEU A 65 -16.05 -22.90 -1.62
N PRO A 66 -15.74 -24.11 -1.11
CA PRO A 66 -14.84 -24.26 0.02
C PRO A 66 -13.44 -23.70 -0.29
N TRP A 67 -12.79 -23.10 0.71
CA TRP A 67 -11.47 -22.47 0.56
C TRP A 67 -10.41 -23.41 -0.04
N GLU A 68 -10.39 -24.67 0.37
CA GLU A 68 -9.47 -25.69 -0.14
C GLU A 68 -9.59 -25.91 -1.66
N GLU A 69 -10.81 -25.86 -2.18
CA GLU A 69 -11.09 -26.02 -3.60
C GLU A 69 -10.69 -24.77 -4.40
N ILE A 70 -10.96 -23.57 -3.85
CA ILE A 70 -10.52 -22.30 -4.43
C ILE A 70 -8.99 -22.29 -4.56
N ARG A 71 -8.30 -22.65 -3.48
CA ARG A 71 -6.84 -22.77 -3.42
C ARG A 71 -6.31 -23.74 -4.47
N ARG A 72 -6.85 -24.96 -4.55
CA ARG A 72 -6.41 -25.97 -5.52
C ARG A 72 -6.51 -25.46 -6.97
N ARG A 73 -7.62 -24.81 -7.32
CA ARG A 73 -7.87 -24.27 -8.67
C ARG A 73 -6.93 -23.13 -9.03
N ALA A 74 -6.67 -22.20 -8.11
CA ALA A 74 -5.78 -21.06 -8.36
C ALA A 74 -4.35 -21.53 -8.67
N TRP A 75 -3.81 -22.45 -7.88
CA TRP A 75 -2.46 -23.00 -8.13
C TRP A 75 -2.41 -23.83 -9.42
N ALA A 76 -3.45 -24.60 -9.76
CA ALA A 76 -3.50 -25.35 -11.00
C ALA A 76 -3.62 -24.47 -12.26
N ALA A 77 -4.17 -23.27 -12.14
CA ALA A 77 -4.19 -22.28 -13.22
C ALA A 77 -2.80 -21.65 -13.42
N GLN A 78 -2.07 -21.39 -12.33
CA GLN A 78 -0.77 -20.72 -12.36
C GLN A 78 0.37 -21.59 -12.89
N LEU A 79 0.23 -22.92 -12.83
CA LEU A 79 1.18 -23.88 -13.43
C LEU A 79 0.97 -24.10 -14.94
N ARG A 80 -0.05 -23.48 -15.55
CA ARG A 80 -0.39 -23.63 -16.97
C ARG A 80 -0.05 -22.39 -17.81
N GLY A 81 0.60 -21.39 -17.24
CA GLY A 81 1.18 -20.23 -17.92
C GLY A 81 2.67 -20.17 -17.65
#